data_AF-A0A9D4M6H5-F1
#
_entry.id   AF-A0A9D4M6H5-F1
#
_cell.length_a   1.000
_cell.length_b   1.000
_cell.length_c   1.000
_cell.angle_alpha   90.00
_cell.angle_beta   90.00
_cell.angle_gamma   90.00
#
_symmetry.space_group_name_H-M   'P 1'
#
loop_
_entity.id
_entity.type
_entity.pdbx_description
1 polymer ?
#
loop_
_entity_poly.entity_id
_entity_poly.type
_entity_poly.pdbx_seq_one_letter_code
_entity_poly.pdbx_strand_id
1 'polypeptide(L)'
;MYLEYSIDFFGTAYNSITDVKFDNYVVAVDSYQKQIYQLDLTSGDVSAIPLSQSYKGVALDIHKVTGRLYWTDNSMGVIVTSNIDGSDETIFRKLPNGNQKIVCIV
;
A
#
# COMPACT_ATOMS: atom_id res chain seq x y z
N MET A 1 2.27 -0.06 -24.39
CA MET A 1 1.51 -1.18 -23.81
C MET A 1 2.43 -1.80 -22.79
N TYR A 2 2.38 -1.33 -21.54
CA TYR A 2 3.20 -1.90 -20.46
C TYR A 2 2.37 -3.01 -19.81
N LEU A 3 2.89 -4.23 -19.85
CA LEU A 3 2.34 -5.37 -19.14
C LEU A 3 2.75 -5.20 -17.67
N GLU A 4 1.83 -4.71 -16.84
CA GLU A 4 2.00 -4.80 -15.39
C GLU A 4 1.76 -6.26 -15.01
N TYR A 5 2.84 -6.99 -14.73
CA TYR A 5 2.77 -8.31 -14.13
C TYR A 5 2.33 -8.11 -12.67
N SER A 6 1.03 -8.24 -12.38
CA SER A 6 0.57 -8.37 -11.01
C SER A 6 1.06 -9.72 -10.48
N ILE A 7 1.77 -9.71 -9.36
CA ILE A 7 1.96 -10.91 -8.57
C ILE A 7 0.63 -11.09 -7.83
N ASP A 8 -0.22 -11.97 -8.36
CA ASP A 8 -1.49 -12.31 -7.74
C ASP A 8 -1.20 -13.09 -6.46
N PHE A 9 -1.14 -12.40 -5.32
CA PHE A 9 -1.05 -13.03 -4.00
C PHE A 9 -2.42 -13.60 -3.63
N PHE A 10 -2.65 -14.87 -3.92
CA PHE A 10 -3.79 -15.61 -3.37
C PHE A 10 -3.57 -15.87 -1.88
N GLY A 11 -3.82 -14.87 -1.04
CA GLY A 11 -3.76 -14.96 0.42
C GLY A 11 -5.15 -15.15 1.03
N THR A 12 -5.49 -16.38 1.39
CA THR A 12 -6.63 -16.67 2.27
C THR A 12 -6.33 -16.21 3.70
N ALA A 13 -7.33 -15.56 4.32
CA ALA A 13 -7.48 -15.21 5.75
C ALA A 13 -7.23 -13.74 6.13
N TYR A 14 -8.33 -12.99 6.20
CA TYR A 14 -8.45 -11.79 7.03
C TYR A 14 -8.28 -12.20 8.51
N ASN A 15 -7.08 -12.03 9.05
CA ASN A 15 -6.88 -12.09 10.49
C ASN A 15 -6.62 -10.68 11.04
N SER A 16 -7.14 -10.47 12.24
CA SER A 16 -7.33 -9.21 12.95
C SER A 16 -6.11 -8.28 12.98
N ILE A 17 -6.37 -6.99 13.23
CA ILE A 17 -5.47 -5.81 13.38
C ILE A 17 -4.09 -6.03 14.05
N THR A 18 -3.82 -7.19 14.64
CA THR A 18 -2.60 -7.52 15.39
C THR A 18 -1.43 -8.07 14.57
N ASP A 19 -1.55 -8.28 13.25
CA ASP A 19 -0.53 -8.98 12.45
C ASP A 19 0.46 -8.07 11.69
N VAL A 20 0.53 -6.80 12.07
CA VAL A 20 1.42 -5.82 11.42
C VAL A 20 2.88 -6.16 11.69
N LYS A 21 3.66 -6.37 10.64
CA LYS A 21 5.09 -6.67 10.70
C LYS A 21 5.92 -5.39 10.65
N PHE A 22 6.93 -5.31 11.49
CA PHE A 22 7.88 -4.19 11.53
C PHE A 22 9.28 -4.58 11.05
N ASP A 23 9.54 -5.87 10.81
CA ASP A 23 10.80 -6.38 10.29
C ASP A 23 10.58 -7.51 9.27
N ASN A 24 11.57 -7.70 8.39
CA ASN A 24 11.63 -8.74 7.36
C ASN A 24 10.32 -8.93 6.55
N TYR A 25 9.79 -7.85 5.99
CA TYR A 25 8.56 -7.88 5.20
C TYR A 25 8.69 -7.13 3.87
N VAL A 26 7.77 -7.41 2.94
CA VAL A 26 7.54 -6.65 1.71
C VAL A 26 6.13 -6.07 1.76
N VAL A 27 5.95 -4.89 1.16
CA VAL A 27 4.62 -4.30 0.95
C VAL A 27 4.37 -4.15 -0.54
N ALA A 28 3.17 -4.52 -0.96
CA ALA A 28 2.74 -4.47 -2.35
C ALA A 28 1.37 -3.79 -2.46
N VAL A 29 1.20 -2.95 -3.47
CA VAL A 29 -0.10 -2.42 -3.86
C VAL A 29 -0.73 -3.38 -4.87
N ASP A 30 -1.93 -3.85 -4.57
CA ASP A 30 -2.79 -4.55 -5.53
C ASP A 30 -3.90 -3.59 -5.97
N SER A 31 -3.76 -3.08 -7.20
CA SER A 31 -4.72 -2.12 -7.77
C SER A 31 -6.04 -2.76 -8.19
N TYR A 32 -6.08 -4.09 -8.38
CA TYR A 32 -7.29 -4.83 -8.72
C TYR A 32 -8.14 -5.06 -7.47
N GLN A 33 -7.51 -5.55 -6.39
CA GLN A 33 -8.15 -5.70 -5.08
C GLN A 33 -8.37 -4.37 -4.36
N LYS A 34 -7.67 -3.32 -4.81
CA LYS A 34 -7.66 -1.98 -4.18
C LYS A 34 -7.17 -2.03 -2.74
N GLN A 35 -6.17 -2.86 -2.49
CA GLN A 35 -5.61 -3.16 -1.18
C GLN A 35 -4.08 -3.08 -1.21
N ILE A 36 -3.50 -2.69 -0.08
CA ILE A 36 -2.07 -2.76 0.19
C ILE A 36 -1.87 -3.96 1.09
N TYR A 37 -1.03 -4.89 0.65
CA TYR A 37 -0.69 -6.10 1.38
C TYR A 37 0.70 -6.01 1.96
N GLN A 38 0.86 -6.63 3.12
CA GLN A 38 2.14 -6.96 3.72
C GLN A 38 2.39 -8.46 3.60
N LEU A 39 3.60 -8.82 3.16
CA LEU A 39 4.11 -10.19 3.13
C LEU A 39 5.23 -10.31 4.17
N ASP A 40 5.08 -11.21 5.12
CA ASP A 40 6.16 -11.64 6.02
C ASP A 40 7.12 -12.56 5.26
N LEU A 41 8.39 -12.16 5.11
CA LEU A 41 9.40 -12.95 4.40
C LEU A 41 9.98 -14.09 5.26
N THR A 42 9.62 -14.15 6.54
CA THR A 42 10.04 -15.21 7.47
C THR A 42 9.04 -16.36 7.45
N SER A 43 7.76 -16.05 7.64
CA SER A 43 6.70 -17.07 7.68
C SER A 43 6.05 -17.33 6.32
N GLY A 44 6.11 -16.35 5.41
CA GLY A 44 5.36 -16.37 4.15
C GLY A 44 3.92 -15.89 4.28
N ASP A 45 3.51 -15.39 5.44
CA ASP A 45 2.13 -14.92 5.68
C ASP A 45 1.86 -13.61 4.93
N VAL A 46 0.64 -13.49 4.40
CA VAL A 46 0.18 -12.30 3.68
C VAL A 46 -1.06 -11.73 4.36
N SER A 47 -1.03 -10.45 4.68
CA SER A 47 -2.14 -9.75 5.33
C SER A 47 -2.39 -8.39 4.70
N ALA A 48 -3.66 -7.96 4.65
CA ALA A 48 -4.03 -6.63 4.18
C ALA A 48 -3.79 -5.59 5.27
N ILE A 49 -3.22 -4.44 4.91
CA ILE A 49 -3.13 -3.30 5.83
C ILE A 49 -4.54 -2.72 6.00
N PRO A 50 -5.02 -2.53 7.25
CA PRO A 50 -6.41 -2.18 7.53
C PRO A 50 -6.69 -0.68 7.28
N LEU A 51 -6.64 -0.29 6.01
CA LEU A 51 -6.90 1.07 5.56
C LEU A 51 -8.40 1.34 5.39
N SER A 52 -8.80 2.58 5.63
CA SER A 52 -10.20 3.02 5.71
C SER A 52 -10.89 3.12 4.35
N GLN A 53 -10.12 3.30 3.27
CA GLN A 53 -10.65 3.48 1.91
C GLN A 53 -10.02 2.49 0.94
N SER A 54 -10.76 2.10 -0.10
CA SER A 54 -10.21 1.35 -1.23
C SER A 54 -9.49 2.30 -2.18
N TYR A 55 -8.22 2.05 -2.47
CA TYR A 55 -7.39 2.95 -3.28
C TYR A 55 -7.00 2.33 -4.62
N LYS A 56 -6.77 3.19 -5.61
CA LYS A 56 -6.24 2.81 -6.93
C LYS A 56 -4.84 3.39 -7.11
N GLY A 57 -3.91 2.85 -6.32
CA GLY A 57 -2.51 3.22 -6.38
C GLY A 57 -1.70 2.41 -7.38
N VAL A 58 -0.58 2.99 -7.80
CA VAL A 58 0.41 2.32 -8.67
C VAL A 58 1.79 2.32 -8.01
N ALA A 59 2.07 3.28 -7.12
CA ALA A 59 3.35 3.40 -6.44
C ALA A 59 3.16 3.49 -4.92
N LEU A 60 4.10 2.91 -4.18
CA LEU A 60 4.18 2.98 -2.73
C LEU A 60 5.64 3.19 -2.30
N ASP A 61 5.84 3.80 -1.14
CA ASP A 61 7.12 3.84 -0.44
C ASP A 61 6.92 3.81 1.08
N ILE A 62 7.96 3.41 1.81
CA ILE A 62 7.95 3.21 3.25
C ILE A 62 9.17 3.86 3.89
N HIS A 63 8.90 4.78 4.81
CA HIS A 63 9.92 5.22 5.74
C HIS A 63 10.06 4.20 6.87
N LYS A 64 10.95 3.20 6.66
CA LYS A 64 11.08 2.01 7.53
C LYS A 64 11.33 2.34 9.00
N VAL A 65 12.09 3.38 9.31
CA VAL A 65 12.42 3.76 10.70
C VAL A 65 11.19 4.23 11.47
N THR A 66 10.28 4.96 10.81
CA THR A 66 9.05 5.45 11.47
C THR A 66 7.85 4.56 11.20
N GLY A 67 7.97 3.56 10.33
CA GLY A 67 6.84 2.75 9.87
C GLY A 67 5.79 3.57 9.13
N ARG A 68 6.19 4.64 8.41
CA ARG A 68 5.24 5.49 7.67
C ARG A 68 5.13 5.01 6.22
N LEU A 69 3.91 4.73 5.79
CA LEU A 69 3.54 4.41 4.41
C LEU A 69 3.18 5.68 3.65
N TYR A 70 3.58 5.70 2.38
CA TYR A 70 3.12 6.66 1.40
C TYR A 70 2.68 5.90 0.16
N TRP A 71 1.51 6.21 -0.38
CA TRP A 71 1.06 5.63 -1.64
C TRP A 71 0.29 6.65 -2.45
N THR A 72 0.24 6.40 -3.75
CA THR A 72 -0.53 7.23 -4.67
C THR A 72 -1.96 6.72 -4.74
N ASP A 73 -2.92 7.62 -4.84
CA ASP A 73 -4.26 7.29 -5.33
C ASP A 73 -4.50 8.06 -6.63
N ASN A 74 -4.41 7.35 -7.75
CA ASN A 74 -4.56 7.96 -9.07
C ASN A 74 -6.02 8.32 -9.39
N SER A 75 -7.00 7.74 -8.70
CA SER A 75 -8.41 8.10 -8.91
C SER A 75 -8.74 9.45 -8.26
N MET A 76 -8.08 9.77 -7.16
CA MET A 76 -8.22 11.04 -6.46
C MET A 76 -7.16 12.08 -6.84
N GLY A 77 -6.07 11.66 -7.48
CA GLY A 77 -4.94 12.54 -7.80
C GLY A 77 -4.23 13.04 -6.54
N VAL A 78 -4.01 12.16 -5.56
CA VAL A 78 -3.40 12.51 -4.27
C VAL A 78 -2.27 11.53 -3.89
N ILE A 79 -1.42 11.97 -2.98
CA ILE A 79 -0.55 11.11 -2.18
C ILE A 79 -1.22 10.97 -0.81
N VAL A 80 -1.46 9.74 -0.40
CA VAL A 80 -2.01 9.38 0.90
C VAL A 80 -0.87 8.81 1.75
N THR A 81 -1.00 8.96 3.06
CA THR A 81 -0.04 8.42 4.03
C THR A 81 -0.78 7.83 5.21
N SER A 82 -0.17 6.84 5.85
CA SER A 82 -0.60 6.25 7.12
C SER A 82 0.60 5.68 7.84
N ASN A 83 0.42 5.26 9.08
CA ASN A 83 1.31 4.31 9.71
C ASN A 83 1.13 2.92 9.08
N ILE A 84 2.10 2.04 9.25
CA ILE A 84 2.12 0.68 8.67
C ILE A 84 1.01 -0.23 9.20
N ASP A 85 0.47 0.09 10.36
CA ASP A 85 -0.71 -0.55 10.94
C ASP A 85 -2.04 -0.01 10.40
N GLY A 86 -1.99 0.92 9.43
CA GLY A 86 -3.15 1.59 8.85
C GLY A 86 -3.69 2.75 9.67
N SER A 87 -3.14 3.03 10.86
CA SER A 87 -3.54 4.18 11.66
C SER A 87 -3.02 5.50 11.07
N ASP A 88 -3.65 6.62 11.45
CA ASP A 88 -3.29 7.97 10.96
C ASP A 88 -3.30 8.10 9.42
N GLU A 89 -4.27 7.43 8.77
CA GLU A 89 -4.51 7.60 7.34
C GLU A 89 -4.99 9.02 7.02
N THR A 90 -4.24 9.72 6.16
CA THR A 90 -4.55 11.09 5.75
C THR A 90 -3.98 11.44 4.38
N ILE A 91 -4.56 12.44 3.72
CA ILE A 91 -4.02 13.00 2.48
C ILE A 91 -2.76 13.80 2.83
N PHE A 92 -1.61 13.33 2.38
CA PHE A 92 -0.35 14.05 2.51
C PHE A 92 -0.27 15.22 1.53
N ARG A 93 -0.71 15.01 0.27
CA ARG A 93 -0.61 16.01 -0.78
C ARG A 93 -1.63 15.80 -1.90
N LYS A 94 -2.24 16.88 -2.38
CA LYS A 94 -2.98 16.89 -3.67
C LYS A 94 -2.01 17.12 -4.82
N LEU A 95 -2.16 16.35 -5.89
CA LEU A 95 -1.32 16.50 -7.08
C LEU A 95 -1.86 17.63 -7.97
N PRO A 96 -0.98 18.45 -8.58
CA PRO A 96 -1.40 19.62 -9.36
C PRO A 96 -2.25 19.26 -10.59
N ASN A 97 -2.10 18.04 -11.12
CA ASN A 97 -2.79 17.56 -12.32
C ASN A 97 -3.27 16.12 -12.10
N GLY A 98 -4.58 15.91 -11.95
CA GLY A 98 -5.22 14.61 -11.65
C GLY A 98 -5.01 13.49 -12.69
N ASN A 99 -4.21 13.72 -13.73
CA ASN A 99 -3.88 12.74 -14.78
C ASN A 99 -2.42 12.25 -14.74
N GLN A 100 -1.59 12.76 -13.81
CA GLN A 100 -0.22 12.26 -13.66
C GLN A 100 -0.20 10.99 -12.85
N LYS A 101 0.05 9.85 -13.51
CA LYS A 101 0.33 8.58 -12.84
C LYS A 101 1.71 8.68 -12.20
N ILE A 102 1.75 8.66 -10.88
CA ILE A 102 3.01 8.56 -10.15
C ILE A 102 3.39 7.08 -10.10
N VAL A 103 4.54 6.75 -10.68
CA VAL A 103 5.07 5.38 -10.78
C VAL A 103 6.18 5.13 -9.75
N CYS A 104 6.60 6.17 -9.02
CA CYS A 104 7.52 6.04 -7.89
C CYS A 104 7.30 7.15 -6.87
N ILE A 105 7.49 6.81 -5.60
CA ILE A 105 7.64 7.76 -4.50
C ILE A 105 9.12 7.65 -4.09
N VAL A 106 9.79 8.79 -3.94
CA VAL A 106 11.23 8.91 -3.63
C VAL A 106 11.47 9.11 -2.15
#